data_AF-A0A538DWI4-F1
#
_entry.id   AF-A0A538DWI4-F1
#
_cell.length_a   1.000
_cell.length_b   1.000
_cell.length_c   1.000
_cell.angle_alpha   90.00
_cell.angle_beta   90.00
_cell.angle_gamma   90.00
#
_symmetry.space_group_name_H-M   'P 1'
#
loop_
_entity.id
_entity.type
_entity.pdbx_description
1 polymer ?
#
loop_
_entity_poly.entity_id
_entity_poly.type
_entity_poly.pdbx_seq_one_letter_code
_entity_poly.pdbx_strand_id
1 'polypeptide(L)'
;MDIGRTVDGVVDDALITGNEYLYLGVSWVPGVPTLDLVEVCSVRHVRVPVVGRRVAFRTAAPDRFCTGRYGFADRIGIDYLPCPRQERADQSAQCARCAGLDEFRFAHNFHQGGYAPPALTEYMNQPHWVYVATFADASSKVGTATDARRRSRIDEQGAVTASYVAHTRDGRTARI
;
A
#
# COMPACT_ATOMS: atom_id res chain seq x y z
N MET A 1 12.42 6.86 2.70
CA MET A 1 11.24 6.26 2.05
C MET A 1 10.45 7.38 1.41
N ASP A 2 10.42 7.44 0.08
CA ASP A 2 9.91 8.60 -0.68
C ASP A 2 8.40 8.57 -0.94
N ILE A 3 7.66 7.73 -0.22
CA ILE A 3 6.21 7.58 -0.41
C ILE A 3 5.48 8.90 -0.14
N GLY A 4 4.63 9.25 -1.09
CA GLY A 4 3.89 10.50 -1.08
C GLY A 4 4.73 11.69 -1.52
N ARG A 5 5.92 11.50 -2.09
CA ARG A 5 6.69 12.59 -2.70
C ARG A 5 6.48 12.62 -4.20
N THR A 6 6.54 13.83 -4.74
CA THR A 6 6.67 14.03 -6.17
C THR A 6 8.06 13.59 -6.61
N VAL A 7 8.11 12.78 -7.66
CA VAL A 7 9.30 12.22 -8.25
C VAL A 7 9.32 12.45 -9.75
N ASP A 8 10.52 12.60 -10.29
CA ASP A 8 10.83 12.62 -11.72
C ASP A 8 11.93 11.57 -11.96
N GLY A 9 11.86 10.82 -13.07
CA GLY A 9 12.73 9.67 -13.25
C GLY A 9 12.64 8.93 -14.58
N VAL A 10 13.40 7.84 -14.67
CA VAL A 10 13.55 7.01 -15.87
C VAL A 10 13.30 5.55 -15.52
N VAL A 11 12.54 4.86 -16.38
CA VAL A 11 12.43 3.41 -16.39
C VAL A 11 12.79 2.91 -17.80
N ASP A 12 13.94 2.22 -17.94
CA ASP A 12 14.48 1.69 -19.22
C ASP A 12 14.50 2.69 -20.38
N ASP A 13 15.03 3.89 -20.15
CA ASP A 13 15.17 4.98 -21.14
C ASP A 13 13.84 5.45 -21.77
N ALA A 14 12.71 4.79 -21.48
CA ALA A 14 11.37 5.32 -21.63
C ALA A 14 11.16 6.33 -20.51
N LEU A 15 11.34 7.58 -20.91
CA LEU A 15 11.14 8.75 -20.08
C LEU A 15 9.77 8.68 -19.39
N ILE A 16 9.79 8.53 -18.07
CA ILE A 16 8.80 9.15 -17.19
C ILE A 16 9.25 10.63 -17.02
N THR A 17 9.67 11.29 -18.10
CA THR A 17 10.18 12.67 -18.04
C THR A 17 9.28 13.60 -18.82
N GLY A 18 9.06 14.77 -18.24
CA GLY A 18 8.13 15.78 -18.75
C GLY A 18 6.86 15.90 -17.90
N ASN A 19 6.56 14.88 -17.08
CA ASN A 19 5.47 14.89 -16.11
C ASN A 19 6.02 14.60 -14.71
N GLU A 20 5.44 15.26 -13.71
CA GLU A 20 5.69 14.96 -12.31
C GLU A 20 4.79 13.81 -11.85
N TYR A 21 5.32 12.90 -11.03
CA TYR A 21 4.56 11.76 -10.51
C TYR A 21 4.62 11.70 -8.99
N LEU A 22 3.52 11.37 -8.34
CA LEU A 22 3.49 11.00 -6.94
C LEU A 22 3.86 9.52 -6.80
N TYR A 23 4.94 9.23 -6.06
CA TYR A 23 5.34 7.85 -5.77
C TYR A 23 4.48 7.25 -4.65
N LEU A 24 3.80 6.14 -4.95
CA LEU A 24 2.94 5.43 -3.99
C LEU A 24 3.63 4.24 -3.33
N GLY A 25 4.53 3.56 -4.04
CA GLY A 25 5.16 2.33 -3.59
C GLY A 25 5.41 1.33 -4.72
N VAL A 26 5.62 0.08 -4.33
CA VAL A 26 5.70 -1.07 -5.24
C VAL A 26 4.64 -2.08 -4.81
N SER A 27 3.82 -2.56 -5.75
CA SER A 27 2.86 -3.64 -5.56
C SER A 27 3.28 -4.92 -6.27
N TRP A 28 2.74 -6.05 -5.82
CA TRP A 28 2.94 -7.35 -6.46
C TRP A 28 1.64 -7.83 -7.10
N VAL A 29 1.42 -7.43 -8.36
CA VAL A 29 0.19 -7.72 -9.11
C VAL A 29 0.48 -8.64 -10.29
N PRO A 30 -0.03 -9.89 -10.33
CA PRO A 30 -0.20 -10.86 -9.25
C PRO A 30 1.09 -11.71 -9.07
N GLY A 31 2.20 -11.05 -8.75
CA GLY A 31 3.52 -11.70 -8.63
C GLY A 31 4.66 -10.97 -9.33
N VAL A 32 4.37 -9.91 -10.06
CA VAL A 32 5.37 -9.05 -10.70
C VAL A 32 5.50 -7.75 -9.90
N PRO A 33 6.72 -7.37 -9.45
CA PRO A 33 6.94 -6.06 -8.84
C PRO A 33 6.57 -4.98 -9.84
N THR A 34 5.68 -4.10 -9.40
CA THR A 34 5.09 -3.04 -10.21
C THR A 34 5.19 -1.74 -9.44
N LEU A 35 5.81 -0.74 -10.05
CA LEU A 35 5.88 0.61 -9.51
C LEU A 35 4.51 1.27 -9.63
N ASP A 36 4.00 1.80 -8.51
CA ASP A 36 2.72 2.51 -8.44
C ASP A 36 2.94 4.01 -8.34
N LEU A 37 2.41 4.73 -9.33
CA LEU A 37 2.58 6.18 -9.50
C LEU A 37 1.23 6.86 -9.73
N VAL A 38 1.09 8.12 -9.31
CA VAL A 38 -0.03 8.99 -9.76
C VAL A 38 0.54 10.17 -10.51
N GLU A 39 0.11 10.36 -11.74
CA GLU A 39 0.49 11.54 -12.53
C GLU A 39 -0.07 12.82 -11.91
N VAL A 40 0.81 13.78 -11.62
CA VAL A 40 0.44 15.13 -11.16
C VAL A 40 -0.32 15.80 -12.31
N CYS A 41 -1.43 16.50 -12.02
CA CYS A 41 -2.41 17.07 -12.97
C CYS A 41 -3.50 16.12 -13.46
N SER A 42 -3.18 14.95 -14.05
CA SER A 42 -4.24 14.06 -14.58
C SER A 42 -4.87 13.17 -13.51
N VAL A 43 -4.20 13.02 -12.35
CA VAL A 43 -4.60 12.14 -11.25
C VAL A 43 -4.72 10.67 -11.72
N ARG A 44 -4.07 10.33 -12.84
CA ARG A 44 -4.07 8.99 -13.40
C ARG A 44 -3.15 8.08 -12.62
N HIS A 45 -3.67 6.94 -12.15
CA HIS A 45 -2.85 5.88 -11.56
C HIS A 45 -2.13 5.12 -12.68
N VAL A 46 -0.80 5.11 -12.61
CA VAL A 46 0.10 4.47 -13.56
C VAL A 46 0.82 3.32 -12.86
N ARG A 47 0.83 2.17 -13.52
CA ARG A 47 1.48 0.93 -13.05
C ARG A 47 2.56 0.52 -14.04
N VAL A 48 3.79 0.41 -13.56
CA VAL A 48 4.96 0.07 -14.40
C VAL A 48 5.64 -1.18 -13.85
N PRO A 49 5.57 -2.34 -14.53
CA PRO A 49 6.36 -3.52 -14.16
C PRO A 49 7.86 -3.20 -14.20
N VAL A 50 8.61 -3.64 -13.19
CA VAL A 50 10.03 -3.24 -13.04
C VAL A 50 11.03 -4.38 -13.21
N VAL A 51 10.58 -5.62 -13.42
CA VAL A 51 11.48 -6.75 -13.66
C VAL A 51 12.30 -6.52 -14.93
N GLY A 52 13.62 -6.67 -14.83
CA GLY A 52 14.54 -6.45 -15.94
C GLY A 52 14.73 -4.98 -16.30
N ARG A 53 14.14 -4.05 -15.54
CA ARG A 53 14.18 -2.62 -15.80
C ARG A 53 15.13 -1.87 -14.88
N ARG A 54 15.87 -0.90 -15.42
CA ARG A 54 16.57 0.10 -14.60
C ARG A 54 15.55 1.14 -14.13
N VAL A 55 15.34 1.21 -12.83
CA VAL A 55 14.48 2.22 -12.19
C VAL A 55 15.36 3.22 -11.46
N ALA A 56 15.23 4.50 -11.82
CA ALA A 56 15.86 5.59 -11.09
C ALA A 56 14.92 6.80 -11.06
N PHE A 57 14.71 7.38 -9.89
CA PHE A 57 13.94 8.62 -9.75
C PHE A 57 14.57 9.51 -8.68
N ARG A 58 14.30 10.81 -8.77
CA ARG A 58 14.67 11.82 -7.79
C ARG A 58 13.41 12.46 -7.25
N THR A 59 13.40 12.77 -5.96
CA THR A 59 12.36 13.60 -5.35
C THR A 59 12.45 15.03 -5.89
N ALA A 60 11.39 15.53 -6.52
CA ALA A 60 11.33 16.89 -7.05
C ALA A 60 11.19 17.94 -5.94
N ALA A 61 10.48 17.59 -4.86
CA ALA A 61 10.24 18.45 -3.71
C ALA A 61 10.30 17.65 -2.38
N PRO A 62 10.61 18.31 -1.24
CA PRO A 62 10.61 17.67 0.07
C PRO A 62 9.19 17.36 0.58
N ASP A 63 8.21 18.06 0.02
CA ASP A 63 6.81 18.01 0.43
C ASP A 63 6.18 16.65 0.19
N ARG A 64 5.28 16.29 1.10
CA ARG A 64 4.47 15.09 0.98
C ARG A 64 3.07 15.47 0.53
N PHE A 65 2.56 14.71 -0.42
CA PHE A 65 1.22 14.81 -0.95
C PHE A 65 0.43 13.53 -0.62
N CYS A 66 -0.87 13.71 -0.58
CA CYS A 66 -1.82 12.66 -0.24
C CYS A 66 -1.71 11.49 -1.22
N THR A 67 -1.37 10.32 -0.71
CA THR A 67 -1.24 9.09 -1.49
C THR A 67 -2.57 8.49 -1.92
N GLY A 68 -3.71 9.18 -1.73
CA GLY A 68 -5.03 8.61 -1.97
C GLY A 68 -5.51 7.72 -0.83
N ARG A 69 -6.45 6.83 -1.10
CA ARG A 69 -7.02 5.89 -0.12
C ARG A 69 -7.32 4.56 -0.75
N TYR A 70 -7.56 3.56 0.07
CA TYR A 70 -8.13 2.30 -0.40
C TYR A 70 -9.64 2.28 -0.15
N GLY A 71 -10.37 1.74 -1.11
CA GLY A 71 -11.79 1.45 -1.02
C GLY A 71 -12.04 -0.03 -1.26
N PHE A 72 -13.26 -0.47 -1.01
CA PHE A 72 -13.72 -1.80 -1.33
C PHE A 72 -14.42 -1.77 -2.69
N ALA A 73 -13.84 -2.45 -3.68
CA ALA A 73 -14.38 -2.58 -5.05
C ALA A 73 -15.65 -3.44 -5.06
N ASP A 74 -15.58 -4.51 -4.28
CA ASP A 74 -16.64 -5.43 -3.95
C ASP A 74 -16.50 -5.80 -2.47
N ARG A 75 -17.07 -6.92 -2.04
CA ARG A 75 -17.06 -7.36 -0.65
C ARG A 75 -15.67 -7.73 -0.10
N ILE A 76 -14.71 -8.05 -0.94
CA ILE A 76 -13.37 -8.56 -0.56
C ILE A 76 -12.20 -7.89 -1.31
N GLY A 77 -12.47 -7.34 -2.49
CA GLY A 77 -11.53 -6.66 -3.36
C GLY A 77 -11.23 -5.25 -2.87
N ILE A 78 -9.94 -4.93 -2.83
CA ILE A 78 -9.46 -3.62 -2.41
C ILE A 78 -9.02 -2.85 -3.65
N ASP A 79 -9.65 -1.70 -3.88
CA ASP A 79 -9.27 -0.78 -4.94
C ASP A 79 -8.49 0.40 -4.39
N TYR A 80 -7.43 0.76 -5.11
CA TYR A 80 -6.74 2.01 -4.89
C TYR A 80 -7.51 3.17 -5.52
N LEU A 81 -7.72 4.25 -4.76
CA LEU A 81 -8.39 5.47 -5.21
C LEU A 81 -7.46 6.67 -5.03
N PRO A 82 -6.99 7.30 -6.13
CA PRO A 82 -6.08 8.45 -6.03
C PRO A 82 -6.77 9.66 -5.36
N CYS A 83 -5.97 10.53 -4.76
CA CYS A 83 -6.51 11.75 -4.15
C CYS A 83 -6.99 12.71 -5.23
N PRO A 84 -8.30 13.03 -5.31
CA PRO A 84 -8.83 13.88 -6.38
C PRO A 84 -8.35 15.34 -6.29
N ARG A 85 -7.83 15.75 -5.12
CA ARG A 85 -7.37 17.12 -4.88
C ARG A 85 -5.85 17.25 -4.78
N GLN A 86 -5.11 16.12 -4.83
CA GLN A 86 -3.66 16.06 -4.64
C GLN A 86 -3.17 16.99 -3.52
N GLU A 87 -3.87 16.99 -2.38
CA GLU A 87 -3.55 17.88 -1.25
C GLU A 87 -2.25 17.45 -0.58
N ARG A 88 -1.56 18.41 0.05
CA ARG A 88 -0.44 18.09 0.93
C ARG A 88 -0.89 17.16 2.06
N ALA A 89 0.02 16.28 2.45
CA ALA A 89 -0.16 15.35 3.56
C ALA A 89 0.74 15.80 4.71
N ASP A 90 0.13 16.11 5.86
CA ASP A 90 0.86 16.70 6.98
C ASP A 90 1.68 15.65 7.74
N GLN A 91 1.00 14.78 8.50
CA GLN A 91 1.65 13.77 9.36
C GLN A 91 1.44 12.34 8.88
N SER A 92 0.28 12.06 8.27
CA SER A 92 -0.01 10.77 7.65
C SER A 92 0.38 10.79 6.17
N ALA A 93 0.32 9.65 5.49
CA ALA A 93 0.45 9.63 4.02
C ALA A 93 -0.77 10.26 3.30
N GLN A 94 -1.83 10.61 4.03
CA GLN A 94 -3.12 11.06 3.51
C GLN A 94 -3.50 12.47 4.00
N CYS A 95 -4.23 13.21 3.16
CA CYS A 95 -4.94 14.42 3.60
C CYS A 95 -6.18 14.06 4.43
N ALA A 96 -6.70 15.02 5.21
CA ALA A 96 -7.83 14.81 6.12
C ALA A 96 -9.07 14.19 5.44
N ARG A 97 -9.39 14.60 4.20
CA ARG A 97 -10.52 14.04 3.45
C ARG A 97 -10.29 12.57 3.09
N CYS A 98 -9.10 12.22 2.59
CA CYS A 98 -8.83 10.83 2.20
C CYS A 98 -8.77 9.93 3.45
N ALA A 99 -8.14 10.40 4.53
CA ALA A 99 -8.11 9.70 5.81
C ALA A 99 -9.52 9.49 6.40
N GLY A 100 -10.43 10.46 6.27
CA GLY A 100 -11.80 10.33 6.75
C GLY A 100 -12.65 9.32 5.96
N LEU A 101 -12.36 9.16 4.66
CA LEU A 101 -13.04 8.24 3.75
C LEU A 101 -12.37 6.87 3.63
N ASP A 102 -11.20 6.68 4.24
CA ASP A 102 -10.47 5.41 4.21
C ASP A 102 -11.08 4.45 5.23
N GLU A 103 -11.88 3.50 4.75
CA GLU A 103 -12.54 2.50 5.59
C GLU A 103 -11.55 1.51 6.21
N PHE A 104 -10.38 1.30 5.60
CA PHE A 104 -9.34 0.42 6.12
C PHE A 104 -8.69 0.94 7.40
N ARG A 105 -8.87 2.21 7.74
CA ARG A 105 -8.33 2.79 8.99
C ARG A 105 -8.82 2.06 10.25
N PHE A 106 -10.00 1.44 10.20
CA PHE A 106 -10.55 0.69 11.34
C PHE A 106 -9.92 -0.71 11.50
N ALA A 107 -9.18 -1.22 10.50
CA ALA A 107 -8.63 -2.58 10.51
C ALA A 107 -7.61 -2.82 11.63
N HIS A 108 -6.86 -1.79 12.04
CA HIS A 108 -5.86 -1.89 13.12
C HIS A 108 -6.54 -2.21 14.47
N ASN A 109 -7.63 -1.51 14.78
CA ASN A 109 -8.33 -1.62 16.05
C ASN A 109 -9.50 -2.62 16.02
N PHE A 110 -9.67 -3.38 14.95
CA PHE A 110 -10.79 -4.31 14.78
C PHE A 110 -10.90 -5.35 15.91
N HIS A 111 -9.76 -5.75 16.49
CA HIS A 111 -9.69 -6.66 17.64
C HIS A 111 -10.33 -6.07 18.91
N GLN A 112 -10.37 -4.74 19.04
CA GLN A 112 -10.96 -4.04 20.18
C GLN A 112 -12.50 -4.02 20.13
N GLY A 113 -13.10 -4.39 18.99
CA GLY A 113 -14.53 -4.23 18.76
C GLY A 113 -14.92 -2.79 18.43
N GLY A 114 -16.22 -2.51 18.42
CA GLY A 114 -16.77 -1.21 18.02
C GLY A 114 -17.16 -1.14 16.54
N TYR A 115 -17.24 0.07 16.01
CA TYR A 115 -17.69 0.30 14.64
C TYR A 115 -16.66 -0.19 13.61
N ALA A 116 -17.13 -0.96 12.63
CA ALA A 116 -16.42 -1.28 11.41
C ALA A 116 -17.40 -1.23 10.23
N PRO A 117 -17.00 -0.66 9.07
CA PRO A 117 -17.82 -0.72 7.87
C PRO A 117 -18.17 -2.16 7.47
N PRO A 118 -19.34 -2.42 6.85
CA PRO A 118 -19.73 -3.78 6.46
C PRO A 118 -18.71 -4.47 5.56
N ALA A 119 -18.16 -3.77 4.57
CA ALA A 119 -17.14 -4.32 3.67
C ALA A 119 -15.84 -4.67 4.41
N LEU A 120 -15.41 -3.83 5.36
CA LEU A 120 -14.29 -4.17 6.22
C LEU A 120 -14.58 -5.40 7.10
N THR A 121 -15.80 -5.51 7.63
CA THR A 121 -16.19 -6.67 8.44
C THR A 121 -16.11 -7.96 7.62
N GLU A 122 -16.61 -7.95 6.39
CA GLU A 122 -16.51 -9.10 5.48
C GLU A 122 -15.06 -9.41 5.08
N TYR A 123 -14.25 -8.39 4.81
CA TYR A 123 -12.81 -8.53 4.60
C TYR A 123 -12.13 -9.20 5.79
N MET A 124 -12.45 -8.75 7.01
CA MET A 124 -11.85 -9.25 8.25
C MET A 124 -12.36 -10.66 8.62
N ASN A 125 -13.49 -11.12 8.08
CA ASN A 125 -13.99 -12.48 8.27
C ASN A 125 -13.29 -13.52 7.37
N GLN A 126 -12.41 -13.11 6.46
CA GLN A 126 -11.59 -14.03 5.67
C GLN A 126 -10.49 -14.66 6.53
N PRO A 127 -9.98 -15.85 6.17
CA PRO A 127 -8.80 -16.42 6.82
C PRO A 127 -7.58 -15.50 6.73
N HIS A 128 -6.85 -15.40 7.84
CA HIS A 128 -5.67 -14.54 7.97
C HIS A 128 -4.45 -15.33 8.43
N TRP A 129 -3.29 -14.86 8.04
CA TRP A 129 -2.00 -15.32 8.53
C TRP A 129 -1.38 -14.28 9.45
N VAL A 130 -0.78 -14.77 10.53
CA VAL A 130 0.20 -14.03 11.34
C VAL A 130 1.58 -14.44 10.89
N TYR A 131 2.46 -13.48 10.66
CA TYR A 131 3.84 -13.73 10.25
C TYR A 131 4.83 -12.85 11.01
N VAL A 132 6.08 -13.31 11.04
CA VAL A 132 7.24 -12.54 11.44
C VAL A 132 8.10 -12.31 10.20
N ALA A 133 8.26 -11.06 9.80
CA ALA A 133 9.12 -10.63 8.70
C ALA A 133 10.43 -10.06 9.27
N THR A 134 11.57 -10.44 8.69
CA THR A 134 12.89 -9.94 9.06
C THR A 134 13.53 -9.18 7.89
N PHE A 135 14.06 -8.00 8.17
CA PHE A 135 14.61 -7.07 7.19
C PHE A 135 16.13 -7.11 7.18
N ALA A 136 16.74 -6.45 6.18
CA ALA A 136 18.18 -6.48 5.96
C ALA A 136 18.99 -5.83 7.11
N ASP A 137 18.37 -4.95 7.89
CA ASP A 137 18.95 -4.34 9.09
C ASP A 137 18.79 -5.23 10.35
N ALA A 138 18.41 -6.50 10.17
CA ALA A 138 18.09 -7.48 11.21
C ALA A 138 16.90 -7.10 12.11
N SER A 139 16.15 -6.04 11.80
CA SER A 139 14.89 -5.77 12.49
C SER A 139 13.82 -6.79 12.11
N SER A 140 12.89 -7.05 13.04
CA SER A 140 11.74 -7.93 12.80
C SER A 140 10.42 -7.20 13.03
N LYS A 141 9.41 -7.55 12.23
CA LYS A 141 8.04 -7.05 12.33
C LYS A 141 7.04 -8.20 12.36
N VAL A 142 6.12 -8.14 13.32
CA VAL A 142 4.91 -8.97 13.30
C VAL A 142 3.87 -8.29 12.41
N GLY A 143 3.26 -9.06 11.52
CA GLY A 143 2.21 -8.55 10.66
C GLY A 143 1.12 -9.58 10.39
N THR A 144 0.01 -9.09 9.85
CA THR A 144 -1.13 -9.90 9.43
C THR A 144 -1.42 -9.70 7.95
N ALA A 145 -1.86 -10.74 7.26
CA ALA A 145 -2.35 -10.65 5.89
C ALA A 145 -3.52 -11.62 5.67
N THR A 146 -4.44 -11.29 4.77
CA THR A 146 -5.43 -12.28 4.30
C THR A 146 -4.72 -13.42 3.56
N ASP A 147 -5.34 -14.60 3.53
CA ASP A 147 -4.79 -15.75 2.82
C ASP A 147 -4.39 -15.43 1.37
N ALA A 148 -5.26 -14.71 0.66
CA ALA A 148 -5.04 -14.28 -0.73
C ALA A 148 -3.82 -13.35 -0.91
N ARG A 149 -3.45 -12.55 0.11
CA ARG A 149 -2.34 -11.58 0.03
C ARG A 149 -1.11 -11.99 0.81
N ARG A 150 -1.06 -13.19 1.40
CA ARG A 150 0.01 -13.58 2.32
C ARG A 150 1.41 -13.49 1.74
N ARG A 151 1.58 -13.75 0.43
CA ARG A 151 2.87 -13.64 -0.28
C ARG A 151 3.15 -12.21 -0.71
N SER A 152 2.23 -11.61 -1.47
CA SER A 152 2.41 -10.26 -1.99
C SER A 152 2.69 -9.24 -0.88
N ARG A 153 2.07 -9.39 0.29
CA ARG A 153 2.28 -8.49 1.44
C ARG A 153 3.69 -8.56 2.03
N ILE A 154 4.36 -9.71 1.93
CA ILE A 154 5.76 -9.87 2.39
C ILE A 154 6.68 -9.22 1.36
N ASP A 155 6.45 -9.52 0.08
CA ASP A 155 7.23 -8.99 -1.04
C ASP A 155 7.16 -7.45 -1.09
N GLU A 156 5.95 -6.89 -0.97
CA GLU A 156 5.67 -5.44 -0.92
C GLU A 156 6.38 -4.72 0.24
N GLN A 157 6.68 -5.43 1.34
CA GLN A 157 7.39 -4.86 2.49
C GLN A 157 8.92 -4.96 2.36
N GLY A 158 9.43 -5.73 1.40
CA GLY A 158 10.88 -5.93 1.21
C GLY A 158 11.52 -6.75 2.34
N ALA A 159 10.79 -7.70 2.91
CA ALA A 159 11.37 -8.62 3.88
C ALA A 159 12.41 -9.54 3.21
N VAL A 160 13.53 -9.79 3.88
CA VAL A 160 14.56 -10.73 3.40
C VAL A 160 14.11 -12.17 3.68
N THR A 161 13.44 -12.38 4.80
CA THR A 161 12.82 -13.65 5.16
C THR A 161 11.54 -13.42 5.95
N ALA A 162 10.60 -14.35 5.86
CA ALA A 162 9.39 -14.34 6.67
C ALA A 162 8.99 -15.76 7.08
N SER A 163 8.47 -15.90 8.29
CA SER A 163 7.88 -17.14 8.80
C SER A 163 6.42 -16.90 9.15
N TYR A 164 5.53 -17.77 8.67
CA TYR A 164 4.13 -17.79 9.07
C TYR A 164 3.99 -18.57 10.38
N VAL A 165 3.43 -17.93 11.40
CA VAL A 165 3.37 -18.49 12.76
C VAL A 165 1.96 -18.92 13.17
N ALA A 166 0.92 -18.39 12.52
CA ALA A 166 -0.46 -18.80 12.74
C ALA A 166 -1.31 -18.61 11.49
N HIS A 167 -2.29 -19.50 11.32
CA HIS A 167 -3.39 -19.36 10.37
C HIS A 167 -4.70 -19.32 11.15
N THR A 168 -5.42 -18.21 11.06
CA THR A 168 -6.65 -17.94 11.80
C THR A 168 -7.84 -17.89 10.85
N ARG A 169 -9.03 -18.22 11.36
CA ARG A 169 -10.27 -18.18 10.56
C ARG A 169 -10.69 -16.77 10.17
N ASP A 170 -10.29 -15.79 10.97
CA ASP A 170 -10.61 -14.38 10.78
C ASP A 170 -9.42 -13.48 11.19
N GLY A 171 -9.50 -12.22 10.77
CA GLY A 171 -8.52 -11.19 11.07
C GLY A 171 -8.65 -10.62 12.48
N ARG A 172 -9.74 -10.88 13.20
CA ARG A 172 -9.88 -10.47 14.61
C ARG A 172 -8.92 -11.30 15.46
N THR A 173 -8.98 -12.62 15.32
CA THR A 173 -8.15 -13.60 16.01
C THR A 173 -6.67 -13.43 15.66
N ALA A 174 -6.36 -13.05 14.42
CA ALA A 174 -4.98 -12.77 13.99
C ALA A 174 -4.30 -11.59 14.72
N ARG A 175 -5.06 -10.78 15.47
CA ARG A 175 -4.62 -9.52 16.09
C ARG A 175 -4.76 -9.53 17.63
N ILE A 176 -4.92 -10.71 18.23
CA ILE A 176 -4.97 -10.92 19.68
C ILE A 176 -3.59 -11.39 20.16
#